data_AF-D4ZDV3-F1
#
_entry.id   AF-D4ZDV3-F1
#
_cell.length_a   1.000
_cell.length_b   1.000
_cell.length_c   1.000
_cell.angle_alpha   90.00
_cell.angle_beta   90.00
_cell.angle_gamma   90.00
#
_symmetry.space_group_name_H-M   'P 1'
#
loop_
_entity.id
_entity.type
_entity.pdbx_description
1 polymer ?
#
loop_
_entity_poly.entity_id
_entity_poly.type
_entity_poly.pdbx_seq_one_letter_code
_entity_poly.pdbx_strand_id
1 'polypeptide(L)'
;MVGLDSLYAMLARPIRLTIKRKRLMVEEADNSASITADDHETPQSQQSSLERRQSLEDRRAGEFRGDRRSGPESETLDEIKLVEEEAVNSPLPRIDIDI
;
A
#
# COMPACT_ATOMS: atom_id res chain seq x y z
N MET A 1 -8.37 -39.33 53.42
CA MET A 1 -7.42 -38.21 53.36
C MET A 1 -7.42 -37.68 51.94
N VAL A 2 -7.62 -36.38 51.73
CA VAL A 2 -7.54 -35.74 50.40
C VAL A 2 -6.06 -35.48 50.12
N GLY A 3 -5.52 -36.00 49.02
CA GLY A 3 -4.10 -35.88 48.66
C GLY A 3 -3.74 -34.49 48.11
N LEU A 4 -2.47 -34.09 48.21
CA LEU A 4 -1.98 -32.80 47.71
C LEU A 4 -2.31 -32.58 46.22
N ASP A 5 -2.21 -33.63 45.41
CA ASP A 5 -2.53 -33.57 43.97
C ASP A 5 -4.00 -33.23 43.71
N SER A 6 -4.91 -33.74 44.53
CA SER A 6 -6.33 -33.39 44.44
C SER A 6 -6.61 -31.96 44.88
N LEU A 7 -5.81 -31.41 45.79
CA LEU A 7 -5.88 -30.00 46.20
C LEU A 7 -5.34 -29.10 45.07
N TYR A 8 -4.25 -29.51 44.41
CA TYR A 8 -3.73 -28.85 43.22
C TYR A 8 -4.74 -28.85 42.07
N ALA A 9 -5.43 -29.97 41.82
CA ALA A 9 -6.47 -30.05 40.79
C ALA A 9 -7.70 -29.17 41.09
N MET A 10 -8.04 -28.97 42.37
CA MET A 10 -9.11 -28.07 42.77
C MET A 10 -8.74 -26.59 42.64
N LEU A 11 -7.48 -26.24 42.88
CA LEU A 11 -6.97 -24.86 42.82
C LEU A 11 -6.51 -24.43 41.44
N ALA A 12 -6.02 -25.34 40.60
CA ALA A 12 -5.57 -25.08 39.24
C ALA A 12 -6.72 -24.89 38.24
N ARG A 13 -7.88 -24.41 38.70
CA ARG A 13 -8.99 -24.09 37.81
C ARG A 13 -8.60 -22.89 36.95
N PRO A 14 -8.64 -23.00 35.62
CA PRO A 14 -8.33 -21.89 34.75
C PRO A 14 -9.31 -20.74 35.02
N ILE A 15 -8.79 -19.52 35.11
CA ILE A 15 -9.57 -18.31 35.32
C ILE A 15 -10.53 -18.15 34.13
N ARG A 16 -11.83 -18.17 34.40
CA ARG A 16 -12.86 -17.90 33.40
C ARG A 16 -12.90 -16.39 33.14
N LEU A 17 -12.13 -15.94 32.15
CA LEU A 17 -12.16 -14.56 31.71
C LEU A 17 -13.53 -14.24 31.09
N THR A 18 -14.37 -13.55 31.84
CA THR A 18 -15.64 -13.03 31.30
C THR A 18 -15.33 -11.76 30.52
N ILE A 19 -15.07 -11.90 29.22
CA ILE A 19 -14.91 -10.76 28.32
C ILE A 19 -16.29 -10.12 28.14
N LYS A 20 -16.57 -9.06 28.91
CA LYS A 20 -17.73 -8.19 28.67
C LYS A 20 -17.43 -7.39 27.40
N ARG A 21 -17.84 -7.90 26.24
CA ARG A 21 -17.83 -7.12 25.00
C ARG A 21 -18.78 -5.96 25.20
N LYS A 22 -18.24 -4.75 25.43
CA LYS A 22 -19.01 -3.52 25.30
C LYS A 22 -19.40 -3.43 23.83
N ARG A 23 -20.62 -3.84 23.48
CA ARG A 23 -21.23 -3.47 22.21
C ARG A 23 -21.53 -1.98 22.28
N LEU A 24 -20.50 -1.15 22.22
CA LEU A 24 -20.66 0.20 21.72
C LEU A 24 -21.09 -0.01 20.26
N MET A 25 -22.29 0.43 19.90
CA MET A 25 -22.81 0.32 18.54
C MET A 25 -21.72 0.82 17.58
N VAL A 26 -21.09 -0.10 16.87
CA VAL A 26 -20.28 0.23 15.70
C VAL A 26 -21.28 0.15 14.56
N GLU A 27 -21.63 1.30 14.00
CA GLU A 27 -22.36 1.33 12.74
C GLU A 27 -21.48 0.63 11.70
N GLU A 28 -22.01 -0.46 11.13
CA GLU A 28 -21.37 -1.13 10.02
C GLU A 28 -21.42 -0.15 8.85
N ALA A 29 -20.29 0.51 8.58
CA ALA A 29 -20.17 1.37 7.42
C ALA A 29 -20.23 0.50 6.16
N ASP A 30 -21.07 0.89 5.21
CA ASP A 30 -21.20 0.23 3.92
C ASP A 30 -19.90 0.39 3.12
N ASN A 31 -18.98 -0.56 3.31
CA ASN A 31 -17.67 -0.61 2.65
C ASN A 31 -17.77 -0.76 1.13
N SER A 32 -18.97 -1.00 0.58
CA SER A 32 -19.22 -1.05 -0.86
C SER A 32 -19.21 0.32 -1.53
N ALA A 33 -19.41 1.41 -0.77
CA ALA A 33 -19.43 2.77 -1.34
C ALA A 33 -18.02 3.38 -1.47
N SER A 34 -17.03 2.87 -0.74
CA SER A 34 -15.65 3.40 -0.76
C SER A 34 -14.75 2.71 -1.78
N ILE A 35 -15.21 1.62 -2.40
CA ILE A 35 -14.46 0.86 -3.40
C ILE A 35 -15.12 1.14 -4.75
N THR A 36 -14.90 2.34 -5.27
CA THR A 36 -15.19 2.63 -6.67
C THR A 36 -14.26 1.78 -7.53
N ALA A 37 -14.82 1.01 -8.47
CA ALA A 37 -14.03 0.28 -9.44
C ALA A 37 -13.18 1.28 -10.24
N ASP A 38 -11.88 1.04 -10.31
CA ASP A 38 -10.98 1.84 -11.13
C ASP A 38 -11.16 1.43 -12.60
N ASP A 39 -12.06 2.12 -13.29
CA ASP A 39 -12.32 1.91 -14.72
C ASP A 39 -11.19 2.47 -15.62
N HIS A 40 -10.17 3.12 -15.05
CA HIS A 40 -9.07 3.71 -15.81
C HIS A 40 -7.92 2.72 -16.08
N GLU A 41 -7.88 1.57 -15.41
CA GLU A 41 -6.83 0.57 -15.63
C GLU A 41 -7.29 -0.49 -16.65
N THR A 42 -6.63 -0.54 -17.80
CA THR A 42 -6.83 -1.64 -18.75
C THR A 42 -6.31 -2.95 -18.14
N PRO A 43 -7.07 -4.06 -18.21
CA PRO A 43 -6.63 -5.31 -17.62
C PRO A 43 -5.30 -5.75 -18.24
N GLN A 44 -4.40 -6.28 -17.43
CA GLN A 44 -3.06 -6.70 -17.86
C GLN A 44 -3.08 -7.68 -19.05
N SER A 45 -4.17 -8.42 -19.24
CA SER A 45 -4.36 -9.32 -20.40
C SER A 45 -4.56 -8.59 -21.74
N GLN A 46 -4.96 -7.31 -21.72
CA GLN A 46 -5.09 -6.45 -22.90
C GLN A 46 -3.82 -5.63 -23.17
N GLN A 47 -2.85 -5.64 -22.26
CA GLN A 47 -1.55 -5.07 -22.52
C GLN A 47 -0.85 -5.94 -23.57
N SER A 48 -0.44 -5.33 -24.68
CA SER A 48 0.25 -6.02 -25.77
C SER A 48 1.41 -6.84 -25.19
N SER A 49 1.42 -8.15 -25.45
CA SER A 49 2.56 -8.99 -25.09
C SER A 49 3.81 -8.39 -25.72
N LEU A 50 4.78 -7.98 -24.89
CA LEU A 50 6.05 -7.43 -25.37
C LEU A 50 6.61 -8.38 -26.43
N GLU A 51 6.71 -7.91 -27.67
CA GLU A 51 7.23 -8.72 -28.77
C GLU A 51 8.61 -9.26 -28.37
N ARG A 52 8.71 -10.58 -28.26
CA ARG A 52 9.98 -11.23 -27.95
C ARG A 52 10.89 -11.03 -29.16
N ARG A 53 11.86 -10.13 -29.03
CA ARG A 53 12.91 -9.88 -30.05
C ARG A 53 13.48 -11.23 -30.51
N GLN A 54 13.34 -11.53 -31.80
CA GLN A 54 13.72 -12.84 -32.35
C GLN A 54 15.19 -12.91 -32.80
N SER A 55 15.86 -11.77 -32.96
CA SER A 55 17.24 -11.71 -33.46
C SER A 55 18.28 -11.39 -32.37
N LEU A 56 19.51 -11.86 -32.55
CA LEU A 56 20.66 -11.51 -31.71
C LEU A 56 21.19 -10.11 -32.01
N GLU A 57 20.97 -9.62 -33.23
CA GLU A 57 21.29 -8.26 -33.67
C GLU A 57 20.39 -7.20 -33.00
N ASP A 58 19.09 -7.47 -32.80
CA ASP A 58 18.18 -6.60 -32.02
C ASP A 58 18.59 -6.46 -30.55
N ARG A 59 19.37 -7.41 -30.03
CA ARG A 59 19.94 -7.34 -28.67
C ARG A 59 21.11 -6.36 -28.60
N ARG A 60 21.82 -6.15 -29.69
CA ARG A 60 23.03 -5.28 -29.74
C ARG A 60 22.74 -3.88 -30.27
N ALA A 61 21.67 -3.70 -31.04
CA ALA A 61 21.22 -2.40 -31.52
C ALA A 61 20.54 -1.52 -30.44
N GLY A 62 20.49 -1.98 -29.19
CA GLY A 62 20.14 -1.14 -28.06
C GLY A 62 21.35 -0.34 -27.61
N GLU A 63 21.59 0.80 -28.25
CA GLU A 63 22.49 1.84 -27.75
C GLU A 63 22.25 2.04 -26.24
N PHE A 64 23.31 1.83 -25.46
CA PHE A 64 23.49 2.33 -24.10
C PHE A 64 22.20 2.57 -23.31
N ARG A 65 21.51 1.50 -22.89
CA ARG A 65 20.71 1.63 -21.66
C ARG A 65 21.68 1.68 -20.50
N GLY A 66 22.25 2.88 -20.32
CA GLY A 66 22.93 3.27 -19.10
C GLY A 66 22.09 2.88 -17.90
N ASP A 67 22.80 2.57 -16.82
CA ASP A 67 22.21 2.38 -15.51
C ASP A 67 21.26 3.55 -15.20
N ARG A 68 19.94 3.32 -15.27
CA ARG A 68 18.94 4.34 -14.91
C ARG A 68 18.90 4.60 -13.41
N ARG A 69 19.72 3.91 -12.61
CA ARG A 69 19.84 4.17 -11.17
C ARG A 69 20.71 5.38 -10.85
N SER A 70 21.42 5.92 -11.85
CA SER A 70 22.07 7.22 -11.78
C SER A 70 21.46 8.17 -12.82
N GLY A 71 20.18 8.50 -12.66
CA GLY A 71 19.63 9.65 -13.36
C GLY A 71 20.32 10.92 -12.85
N PRO A 72 20.65 11.90 -13.71
CA PRO A 72 21.05 13.21 -13.23
C PRO A 72 19.87 13.80 -12.44
N GLU A 73 20.12 14.20 -11.20
CA GLU A 73 19.30 15.18 -10.50
C GLU A 73 19.37 16.48 -11.31
N SER A 74 18.53 16.57 -12.33
CA SER A 74 18.24 17.81 -13.02
C SER A 74 16.76 17.81 -13.35
N GLU A 75 15.95 17.78 -12.29
CA GLU A 75 14.65 18.43 -12.36
C GLU A 75 14.94 19.88 -12.76
N THR A 76 14.45 20.26 -13.92
CA THR A 76 14.69 21.62 -14.40
C THR A 76 13.94 22.57 -13.46
N LEU A 77 14.54 23.72 -13.13
CA LEU A 77 13.92 24.72 -12.25
C LEU A 77 12.51 25.14 -12.72
N ASP A 78 12.21 24.92 -14.00
CA ASP A 78 10.91 25.20 -14.60
C ASP A 78 9.86 24.13 -14.25
N GLU A 79 10.23 22.85 -14.11
CA GLU A 79 9.33 21.78 -13.66
C GLU A 79 8.92 21.97 -12.20
N ILE A 80 9.87 22.38 -11.34
CA ILE A 80 9.59 22.67 -9.93
C ILE A 80 8.59 23.83 -9.80
N LYS A 81 8.78 24.91 -10.57
CA LYS A 81 7.85 26.05 -10.58
C LYS A 81 6.44 25.67 -11.06
N LEU A 82 6.34 24.83 -12.08
CA LEU A 82 5.05 24.38 -12.59
C LEU A 82 4.29 23.56 -11.54
N VAL A 83 4.98 22.67 -10.82
CA VAL A 83 4.41 21.88 -9.73
C VAL A 83 3.98 22.77 -8.56
N GLU A 84 4.78 23.79 -8.22
CA GLU A 84 4.41 24.78 -7.20
C GLU A 84 3.17 25.60 -7.59
N GLU A 85 3.08 26.07 -8.84
CA GLU A 85 1.92 26.81 -9.34
C GLU A 85 0.66 25.94 -9.38
N GLU A 86 0.78 24.65 -9.73
CA GLU A 86 -0.33 23.69 -9.71
C GLU A 86 -0.79 23.40 -8.27
N ALA A 87 0.14 23.17 -7.34
CA ALA A 87 -0.16 22.99 -5.93
C ALA A 87 -0.83 24.22 -5.31
N VAL A 88 -0.41 25.43 -5.75
CA VAL A 88 -0.97 26.69 -5.30
C VAL A 88 -2.43 26.86 -5.71
N ASN A 89 -2.78 26.39 -6.91
CA ASN A 89 -4.12 26.49 -7.50
C ASN A 89 -5.02 25.27 -7.21
N SER A 90 -4.51 24.28 -6.47
CA SER A 90 -5.29 23.11 -6.12
C SER A 90 -6.44 23.47 -5.15
N PRO A 91 -7.63 22.87 -5.30
CA PRO A 91 -8.74 23.04 -4.36
C PRO A 91 -8.52 22.29 -3.02
N LEU A 92 -7.35 21.67 -2.84
CA LEU A 92 -6.99 20.86 -1.69
C LEU A 92 -6.31 21.72 -0.60
N PRO A 93 -6.45 21.37 0.69
CA PRO A 93 -5.74 22.06 1.75
C PRO A 93 -4.23 21.82 1.64
N ARG A 94 -3.43 22.87 1.83
CA ARG A 94 -1.97 22.77 1.88
C ARG A 94 -1.53 22.19 3.22
N ILE A 95 -0.56 21.27 3.17
CA ILE A 95 0.04 20.64 4.35
C ILE A 95 1.53 21.00 4.34
N ASP A 96 1.93 21.85 5.27
CA ASP A 96 3.33 22.21 5.48
C ASP A 96 3.97 21.15 6.37
N ILE A 97 5.00 20.45 5.87
CA ILE A 97 5.76 19.46 6.63
C ILE A 97 7.11 20.08 7.01
N ASP A 98 7.31 20.35 8.30
CA ASP A 98 8.62 20.69 8.84
C ASP A 98 9.47 19.40 8.93
N ILE A 99 10.64 19.38 8.27
CA ILE A 99 11.64 18.30 8.34
C ILE A 99 12.77 18.70 9.29
#